data_AF-A0A1B8B4D7-F1
#
_entry.id   AF-A0A1B8B4D7-F1
#
_cell.length_a   1.000
_cell.length_b   1.000
_cell.length_c   1.000
_cell.angle_alpha   90.00
_cell.angle_beta   90.00
_cell.angle_gamma   90.00
#
_symmetry.space_group_name_H-M   'P 1'
#
loop_
_entity.id
_entity.type
_entity.pdbx_description
1 polymer ?
#
loop_
_entity_poly.entity_id
_entity_poly.type
_entity_poly.pdbx_seq_one_letter_code
_entity_poly.pdbx_strand_id
1 'polypeptide(L)'
;MLYDLNIAWSPSMTEEQLLQTLTLSSSLGYSTVALNHTLTLPFAPNHTAPFPSIPSSPTSKLPNVLHRATLPLSDPSANNYRIPFLTSTYDIIAARPLTDKAFQNACLTLDVPIISVDFTKYLEFHFKPKPCMAAVSRGIRFEVCYSQALTADARGRANFISNVTGLIRATRGRGIILSSEAKDALSLRAPADVVNLLSVWGLGSEKGMQGLGEIPRSIVVNEGIKRNGFRGVINIVEVAEQEKGSNDNADGKNTGNDSGKKNKNKGLNQNQKRKKGEDDNQQISKRQAKKMKLAQRNATTEKK
;
A
#
# COMPACT_ATOMS: atom_id res chain seq x y z
N MET A 1 -2.85 -10.52 10.70
CA MET A 1 -2.44 -10.66 9.29
C MET A 1 -0.96 -10.41 9.21
N LEU A 2 -0.25 -11.26 8.48
CA LEU A 2 1.19 -11.14 8.25
C LEU A 2 1.46 -10.82 6.79
N TYR A 3 2.52 -10.04 6.57
CA TYR A 3 2.85 -9.46 5.29
C TYR A 3 4.30 -9.80 4.91
N ASP A 4 4.52 -10.10 3.63
CA ASP A 4 5.84 -10.08 3.02
C ASP A 4 5.81 -9.13 1.82
N LEU A 5 6.33 -7.91 1.98
CA LEU A 5 6.19 -6.87 0.95
C LEU A 5 7.30 -6.94 -0.11
N ASN A 6 8.10 -8.01 -0.18
CA ASN A 6 9.17 -8.12 -1.17
C ASN A 6 9.46 -9.58 -1.55
N ILE A 7 8.70 -10.17 -2.45
CA ILE A 7 9.12 -11.39 -3.15
C ILE A 7 9.72 -10.95 -4.47
N ALA A 8 10.98 -11.32 -4.73
CA ALA A 8 11.66 -10.89 -5.95
C ALA A 8 11.03 -11.57 -7.17
N TRP A 9 10.64 -10.77 -8.16
CA TRP A 9 10.06 -11.26 -9.40
C TRP A 9 10.80 -10.71 -10.62
N SER A 10 10.99 -11.55 -11.63
CA SER A 10 11.51 -11.18 -12.95
C SER A 10 10.68 -11.82 -14.06
N PRO A 11 10.67 -11.24 -15.28
CA PRO A 11 9.99 -11.83 -16.44
C PRO A 11 10.50 -13.23 -16.83
N SER A 12 11.68 -13.60 -16.34
CA SER A 12 12.28 -14.92 -16.57
C SER A 12 11.79 -16.00 -15.60
N MET A 13 11.06 -15.63 -14.54
CA MET A 13 10.53 -16.57 -13.56
C MET A 13 9.37 -17.36 -14.18
N THR A 14 9.39 -18.69 -14.06
CA THR A 14 8.30 -19.52 -14.61
C THR A 14 7.05 -19.43 -13.73
N GLU A 15 5.88 -19.66 -14.34
CA GLU A 15 4.60 -19.66 -13.59
C GLU A 15 4.59 -20.72 -12.48
N GLU A 16 5.22 -21.87 -12.71
CA GLU A 16 5.34 -22.94 -11.71
C GLU A 16 6.18 -22.49 -10.50
N GLN A 17 7.35 -21.88 -10.73
CA GLN A 17 8.20 -21.36 -9.65
C GLN A 17 7.47 -20.28 -8.84
N LEU A 18 6.74 -19.41 -9.52
CA LEU A 18 5.93 -18.38 -8.88
C LEU A 18 4.83 -19.02 -8.01
N LEU A 19 4.10 -19.98 -8.56
CA LEU A 19 3.04 -20.69 -7.83
C LEU A 19 3.58 -21.44 -6.60
N GLN A 20 4.73 -22.11 -6.73
CA GLN A 20 5.40 -22.79 -5.62
C GLN A 20 5.79 -21.80 -4.51
N THR A 21 6.35 -20.64 -4.89
CA THR A 21 6.75 -19.59 -3.95
C THR A 21 5.55 -18.99 -3.22
N LEU A 22 4.46 -18.70 -3.93
CA LEU A 22 3.22 -18.17 -3.35
C LEU A 22 2.53 -19.18 -2.43
N THR A 23 2.50 -20.46 -2.84
CA THR A 23 1.91 -21.54 -2.05
C THR A 23 2.68 -21.75 -0.75
N LEU A 24 4.02 -21.77 -0.82
CA LEU A 24 4.87 -21.87 0.38
C LEU A 24 4.72 -20.64 1.28
N SER A 25 4.64 -19.44 0.71
CA SER A 25 4.41 -18.22 1.50
C SER A 25 3.09 -18.29 2.28
N SER A 26 2.02 -18.78 1.64
CA SER A 26 0.73 -19.03 2.30
C SER A 26 0.84 -20.06 3.42
N SER A 27 1.54 -21.18 3.18
CA SER A 27 1.69 -22.24 4.19
C SER A 27 2.55 -21.83 5.39
N LEU A 28 3.49 -20.89 5.20
CA LEU A 28 4.24 -20.25 6.29
C LEU A 28 3.40 -19.23 7.08
N GLY A 29 2.20 -18.89 6.61
CA GLY A 29 1.25 -18.01 7.29
C GLY A 29 1.22 -16.56 6.80
N TYR A 30 1.87 -16.24 5.67
CA TYR A 30 1.76 -14.90 5.08
C TYR A 30 0.41 -14.74 4.37
N SER A 31 -0.36 -13.75 4.81
CA SER A 31 -1.71 -13.49 4.27
C SER A 31 -1.70 -12.56 3.05
N THR A 32 -0.69 -11.69 2.96
CA THR A 32 -0.54 -10.73 1.87
C THR A 32 0.92 -10.65 1.50
N VAL A 33 1.21 -10.73 0.22
CA VAL A 33 2.57 -10.70 -0.31
C VAL A 33 2.66 -9.67 -1.42
N ALA A 34 3.83 -9.08 -1.65
CA ALA A 34 4.05 -8.20 -2.79
C ALA A 34 5.13 -8.77 -3.73
N LEU A 35 4.78 -8.95 -5.00
CA LEU A 35 5.73 -9.27 -6.06
C LEU A 35 6.47 -7.99 -6.43
N ASN A 36 7.78 -8.00 -6.20
CA ASN A 36 8.64 -6.86 -6.42
C ASN A 36 9.36 -6.97 -7.77
N HIS A 37 9.15 -5.97 -8.62
CA HIS A 37 9.90 -5.76 -9.84
C HIS A 37 10.92 -4.62 -9.64
N THR A 38 12.21 -4.91 -9.83
CA THR A 38 13.25 -3.87 -9.76
C THR A 38 13.33 -3.16 -11.10
N LEU A 39 13.07 -1.85 -11.09
CA LEU A 39 13.06 -1.04 -12.31
C LEU A 39 14.48 -0.78 -12.79
N THR A 40 14.70 -0.92 -14.09
CA THR A 40 15.94 -0.52 -14.77
C THR A 40 15.77 0.89 -15.33
N LEU A 41 16.84 1.70 -15.24
CA LEU A 41 16.89 3.04 -15.80
C LEU A 41 17.64 3.02 -17.13
N PRO A 42 17.25 3.84 -18.13
CA PRO A 42 16.15 4.80 -18.11
C PRO A 42 14.76 4.14 -18.24
N PHE A 43 13.74 4.80 -17.70
CA PHE A 43 12.36 4.32 -17.78
C PHE A 43 11.82 4.31 -19.20
N ALA A 44 11.11 3.25 -19.57
CA ALA A 44 10.34 3.21 -20.80
C ALA A 44 9.17 4.22 -20.72
N PRO A 45 8.77 4.84 -21.85
CA PRO A 45 7.69 5.83 -21.86
C PRO A 45 6.33 5.25 -21.42
N ASN A 46 6.08 3.97 -21.69
CA ASN A 46 4.88 3.25 -21.30
C ASN A 46 5.24 2.12 -20.33
N HIS A 47 5.29 2.41 -19.02
CA HIS A 47 5.42 1.34 -18.03
C HIS A 47 4.05 0.71 -17.75
N THR A 48 3.74 -0.37 -18.45
CA THR A 48 2.77 -1.36 -17.99
C THR A 48 3.45 -2.25 -16.95
N ALA A 49 2.73 -2.63 -15.88
CA ALA A 49 3.25 -3.55 -14.89
C ALA A 49 3.50 -4.91 -15.56
N PRO A 50 4.71 -5.48 -15.49
CA PRO A 50 5.06 -6.70 -16.24
C PRO A 50 4.52 -7.98 -15.59
N PHE A 51 3.66 -7.89 -14.58
CA PHE A 51 3.25 -9.05 -13.79
C PHE A 51 2.31 -9.97 -14.56
N PRO A 52 2.52 -11.29 -14.50
CA PRO A 52 1.62 -12.25 -15.12
C PRO A 52 0.28 -12.28 -14.38
N SER A 53 -0.75 -12.81 -15.05
CA SER A 53 -1.96 -13.24 -14.35
C SER A 53 -1.59 -14.29 -13.30
N ILE A 54 -2.01 -14.08 -12.06
CA ILE A 54 -1.69 -15.00 -10.96
C ILE A 54 -2.33 -16.36 -11.26
N PRO A 55 -1.54 -17.46 -11.30
CA PRO A 55 -2.08 -18.78 -11.58
C PRO A 55 -3.04 -19.22 -10.46
N SER A 56 -4.19 -19.80 -10.82
CA SER A 56 -5.11 -20.35 -9.83
C SER A 56 -4.57 -21.67 -9.26
N SER A 57 -4.44 -21.77 -7.94
CA SER A 57 -4.16 -23.05 -7.29
C SER A 57 -5.49 -23.79 -7.01
N PRO A 58 -5.67 -25.03 -7.48
CA PRO A 58 -6.90 -25.80 -7.22
C PRO A 58 -6.99 -26.32 -5.78
N THR A 59 -5.85 -26.41 -5.06
CA THR A 59 -5.75 -27.13 -3.77
C THR A 59 -5.40 -26.24 -2.59
N SER A 60 -4.83 -25.05 -2.81
CA SER A 60 -4.34 -24.19 -1.74
C SER A 60 -4.82 -22.75 -1.90
N LYS A 61 -5.18 -22.12 -0.78
CA LYS A 61 -5.52 -20.69 -0.76
C LYS A 61 -4.24 -19.89 -0.96
N LEU A 62 -4.15 -19.18 -2.09
CA LEU A 62 -3.04 -18.26 -2.37
C LEU A 62 -3.16 -16.99 -1.49
N PRO A 63 -2.03 -16.34 -1.17
CA PRO A 63 -2.06 -15.08 -0.45
C PRO A 63 -2.64 -13.97 -1.34
N ASN A 64 -3.07 -12.86 -0.73
CA ASN A 64 -3.39 -11.65 -1.49
C ASN A 64 -2.10 -11.10 -2.09
N VAL A 65 -2.01 -10.99 -3.41
CA VAL A 65 -0.80 -10.56 -4.12
C VAL A 65 -0.91 -9.10 -4.51
N LEU A 66 0.07 -8.32 -4.09
CA LEU A 66 0.27 -6.92 -4.46
C LEU A 66 1.41 -6.79 -5.47
N HIS A 67 1.36 -5.73 -6.25
CA HIS A 67 2.38 -5.37 -7.22
C HIS A 67 3.26 -4.25 -6.68
N ARG A 68 4.55 -4.51 -6.56
CA ARG A 68 5.53 -3.56 -6.05
C ARG A 68 6.60 -3.24 -7.10
N ALA A 69 7.00 -1.97 -7.17
CA ALA A 69 8.21 -1.57 -7.86
C ALA A 69 9.30 -1.14 -6.88
N THR A 70 10.55 -1.50 -7.15
CA THR A 70 11.73 -0.93 -6.47
C THR A 70 12.56 -0.11 -7.44
N LEU A 71 12.73 1.18 -7.14
CA LEU A 71 13.48 2.14 -7.94
C LEU A 71 14.92 2.30 -7.41
N PRO A 72 15.96 1.88 -8.14
CA PRO A 72 17.33 2.22 -7.80
C PRO A 72 17.58 3.73 -7.95
N LEU A 73 18.14 4.36 -6.91
CA LEU A 73 18.45 5.79 -6.87
C LEU A 73 19.95 6.01 -6.70
N SER A 74 20.61 6.39 -7.78
CA SER A 74 21.99 6.88 -7.77
C SER A 74 22.05 8.39 -7.56
N ASP A 75 21.23 9.14 -8.30
CA ASP A 75 21.10 10.60 -8.23
C ASP A 75 19.80 11.03 -7.50
N PRO A 76 19.87 11.95 -6.53
CA PRO A 76 18.70 12.49 -5.81
C PRO A 76 17.58 13.10 -6.66
N SER A 77 17.90 13.61 -7.85
CA SER A 77 16.97 14.36 -8.69
C SER A 77 16.41 13.57 -9.87
N ALA A 78 17.15 12.58 -10.37
CA ALA A 78 16.93 12.01 -11.70
C ALA A 78 15.56 11.36 -11.94
N ASN A 79 14.76 11.04 -10.91
CA ASN A 79 13.56 10.21 -11.08
C ASN A 79 12.33 10.62 -10.25
N ASN A 80 12.39 11.70 -9.46
CA ASN A 80 11.30 12.07 -8.55
C ASN A 80 10.00 12.39 -9.30
N TYR A 81 10.13 12.99 -10.48
CA TYR A 81 9.00 13.38 -11.33
C TYR A 81 8.21 12.19 -11.91
N ARG A 82 8.76 10.97 -11.87
CA ARG A 82 8.12 9.76 -12.42
C ARG A 82 7.35 8.96 -11.37
N ILE A 83 7.57 9.21 -10.08
CA ILE A 83 6.89 8.49 -8.98
C ILE A 83 5.35 8.58 -9.08
N PRO A 84 4.75 9.74 -9.40
CA PRO A 84 3.29 9.82 -9.56
C PRO A 84 2.76 8.87 -10.65
N PHE A 85 3.50 8.72 -11.76
CA PHE A 85 3.13 7.80 -12.84
C PHE A 85 3.27 6.33 -12.44
N LEU A 86 4.28 5.99 -11.63
CA LEU A 86 4.42 4.63 -11.12
C LEU A 86 3.30 4.27 -10.13
N THR A 87 2.73 5.26 -9.44
CA THR A 87 1.68 5.06 -8.42
C THR A 87 0.36 4.61 -9.04
N SER A 88 0.10 4.93 -10.32
CA SER A 88 -1.06 4.37 -11.03
C SER A 88 -0.87 2.91 -11.44
N THR A 89 0.37 2.46 -11.60
CA THR A 89 0.71 1.13 -12.15
C THR A 89 0.98 0.10 -11.05
N TYR A 90 1.61 0.50 -9.94
CA TYR A 90 2.00 -0.38 -8.84
C TYR A 90 1.19 -0.07 -7.58
N ASP A 91 0.96 -1.08 -6.74
CA ASP A 91 0.32 -0.91 -5.44
C ASP A 91 1.26 -0.27 -4.43
N ILE A 92 2.56 -0.57 -4.53
CA ILE A 92 3.60 -0.07 -3.61
C ILE A 92 4.84 0.33 -4.41
N ILE A 93 5.46 1.46 -4.03
CA ILE A 93 6.74 1.90 -4.58
C ILE A 93 7.78 1.93 -3.46
N ALA A 94 8.94 1.35 -3.72
CA ALA A 94 10.10 1.44 -2.84
C ALA A 94 11.26 2.14 -3.57
N ALA A 95 12.09 2.85 -2.81
CA ALA A 95 13.35 3.40 -3.31
C ALA A 95 14.54 2.60 -2.77
N ARG A 96 15.52 2.34 -3.63
CA ARG A 96 16.79 1.71 -3.29
C ARG A 96 17.95 2.68 -3.50
N PRO A 97 18.30 3.50 -2.49
CA PRO A 97 19.38 4.46 -2.59
C PRO A 97 20.74 3.75 -2.67
N LEU A 98 21.59 4.20 -3.60
CA LEU A 98 22.93 3.67 -3.85
C LEU A 98 24.04 4.60 -3.36
N THR A 99 23.74 5.87 -3.09
CA THR A 99 24.70 6.89 -2.65
C THR A 99 24.24 7.60 -1.37
N ASP A 100 25.15 8.22 -0.61
CA ASP A 100 24.78 9.00 0.60
C ASP A 100 23.77 10.11 0.27
N LYS A 101 23.97 10.79 -0.87
CA LYS A 101 23.09 11.87 -1.32
C LYS A 101 21.69 11.34 -1.63
N ALA A 102 21.60 10.22 -2.35
CA ALA A 102 20.32 9.59 -2.65
C ALA A 102 19.61 9.09 -1.38
N PHE A 103 20.36 8.53 -0.43
CA PHE A 103 19.82 8.09 0.86
C PHE A 103 19.27 9.26 1.69
N GLN A 104 19.99 10.38 1.75
CA GLN A 104 19.53 11.59 2.43
C GLN A 104 18.27 12.17 1.78
N ASN A 105 18.22 12.23 0.45
CA ASN A 105 17.03 12.66 -0.29
C ASN A 105 15.83 11.74 0.00
N ALA A 106 16.05 10.42 -0.03
CA ALA A 106 15.03 9.43 0.30
C ALA A 106 14.45 9.65 1.71
N CYS A 107 15.31 9.94 2.69
CA CYS A 107 14.90 10.18 4.06
C CYS A 107 14.14 11.51 4.25
N LEU A 108 14.51 12.57 3.54
CA LEU A 108 14.08 13.93 3.84
C LEU A 108 12.96 14.44 2.92
N THR A 109 13.03 14.15 1.63
CA THR A 109 12.20 14.84 0.62
C THR A 109 11.42 13.89 -0.27
N LEU A 110 11.94 12.69 -0.54
CA LEU A 110 11.29 11.76 -1.45
C LEU A 110 9.96 11.24 -0.88
N ASP A 111 8.92 11.19 -1.72
CA ASP A 111 7.61 10.65 -1.35
C ASP A 111 7.51 9.19 -1.78
N VAL A 112 8.16 8.31 -1.02
CA VAL A 112 8.04 6.84 -1.15
C VAL A 112 7.81 6.23 0.22
N PRO A 113 6.92 5.24 0.36
CA PRO A 113 6.62 4.62 1.65
C PRO A 113 7.78 3.76 2.19
N ILE A 114 8.61 3.20 1.31
CA ILE A 114 9.65 2.22 1.67
C ILE A 114 11.01 2.64 1.13
N ILE A 115 12.02 2.62 2.00
CA ILE A 115 13.44 2.67 1.63
C ILE A 115 14.01 1.25 1.80
N SER A 116 14.33 0.60 0.69
CA SER A 116 14.88 -0.76 0.63
C SER A 116 16.37 -0.70 0.37
N VAL A 117 17.19 -1.20 1.28
CA VAL A 117 18.66 -1.19 1.13
C VAL A 117 19.17 -2.62 0.92
N ASP A 118 20.19 -2.76 0.07
CA ASP A 118 20.95 -4.01 -0.01
C ASP A 118 22.02 -4.01 1.08
N PHE A 119 21.77 -4.74 2.16
CA PHE A 119 22.64 -4.75 3.34
C PHE A 119 23.89 -5.60 3.13
N THR A 120 23.96 -6.43 2.09
CA THR A 120 25.11 -7.31 1.83
C THR A 120 26.31 -6.56 1.24
N LYS A 121 26.07 -5.36 0.72
CA LYS A 121 27.10 -4.52 0.12
C LYS A 121 27.81 -3.66 1.15
N TYR A 122 29.03 -3.25 0.79
CA TYR A 122 29.67 -2.15 1.48
C TYR A 122 28.93 -0.87 1.12
N LEU A 123 28.24 -0.27 2.09
CA LEU A 123 27.53 0.98 1.90
C LEU A 123 28.51 2.15 1.99
N GLU A 124 28.54 3.01 0.98
CA GLU A 124 29.36 4.23 0.96
C GLU A 124 28.83 5.33 1.91
N PHE A 125 27.88 4.97 2.79
CA PHE A 125 27.26 5.88 3.74
C PHE A 125 26.92 5.15 5.03
N HIS A 126 26.71 5.94 6.07
CA HIS A 126 26.29 5.43 7.37
C HIS A 126 24.87 5.90 7.70
N PHE A 127 24.15 5.06 8.44
CA PHE A 127 22.82 5.40 8.96
C PHE A 127 22.94 6.46 10.05
N LYS A 128 22.76 7.73 9.68
CA LYS A 128 22.74 8.87 10.61
C LYS A 128 21.38 8.93 11.32
N PRO A 129 21.32 9.03 12.67
CA PRO A 129 20.04 9.03 13.39
C PRO A 129 19.07 10.13 12.98
N LYS A 130 19.55 11.35 12.71
CA LYS A 130 18.71 12.50 12.35
C LYS A 130 17.91 12.24 11.04
N PRO A 131 18.55 11.93 9.89
CA PRO A 131 17.81 11.55 8.67
C PRO A 131 16.91 10.34 8.87
N CYS A 132 17.40 9.27 9.51
CA CYS A 132 16.61 8.05 9.69
C CYS A 132 15.34 8.31 10.51
N MET A 133 15.46 9.07 11.60
CA MET A 133 14.31 9.41 12.44
C MET A 133 13.35 10.39 11.76
N ALA A 134 13.86 11.30 10.91
CA ALA A 134 13.02 12.15 10.09
C ALA A 134 12.15 11.32 9.12
N ALA A 135 12.75 10.33 8.44
CA ALA A 135 12.04 9.41 7.56
C ALA A 135 10.94 8.64 8.30
N VAL A 136 11.26 8.06 9.47
CA VAL A 136 10.28 7.33 10.31
C VAL A 136 9.12 8.24 10.72
N SER A 137 9.41 9.48 11.11
CA SER A 137 8.40 10.46 11.54
C SER A 137 7.49 10.90 10.39
N ARG A 138 8.00 10.91 9.15
CA ARG A 138 7.23 11.18 7.92
C ARG A 138 6.34 10.00 7.50
N GLY A 139 6.43 8.86 8.15
CA GLY A 139 5.68 7.65 7.77
C GLY A 139 6.44 6.71 6.83
N ILE A 140 7.69 7.03 6.47
CA ILE A 140 8.55 6.16 5.65
C ILE A 140 9.12 5.05 6.52
N ARG A 141 9.33 3.88 5.93
CA ARG A 141 9.87 2.69 6.61
C ARG A 141 11.12 2.17 5.93
N PHE A 142 12.05 1.69 6.72
CA PHE A 142 13.25 1.01 6.23
C PHE A 142 12.96 -0.48 6.13
N GLU A 143 13.16 -1.04 4.95
CA GLU A 143 13.00 -2.47 4.73
C GLU A 143 14.33 -3.19 4.92
N VAL A 144 14.30 -4.28 5.70
CA VAL A 144 15.38 -5.26 5.84
C VAL A 144 14.94 -6.57 5.21
N CYS A 145 15.65 -7.00 4.18
CA CYS A 145 15.34 -8.23 3.45
C CYS A 145 16.19 -9.39 3.96
N TYR A 146 15.60 -10.30 4.73
CA TYR A 146 16.38 -11.33 5.43
C TYR A 146 16.99 -12.38 4.49
N SER A 147 16.38 -12.67 3.33
CA SER A 147 16.91 -13.67 2.41
C SER A 147 18.26 -13.25 1.82
N GLN A 148 18.55 -11.94 1.77
CA GLN A 148 19.87 -11.44 1.39
C GLN A 148 20.99 -12.05 2.25
N ALA A 149 20.77 -12.18 3.57
CA ALA A 149 21.74 -12.79 4.48
C ALA A 149 21.88 -14.31 4.28
N LEU A 150 20.80 -14.99 3.86
CA LEU A 150 20.81 -16.44 3.65
C LEU A 150 21.57 -16.82 2.37
N THR A 151 21.45 -16.00 1.32
CA THR A 151 22.07 -16.25 0.01
C THR A 151 23.48 -15.65 -0.13
N ALA A 152 23.85 -14.72 0.74
CA ALA A 152 25.15 -14.05 0.68
C ALA A 152 26.31 -14.97 1.07
N ASP A 153 27.50 -14.65 0.54
CA ASP A 153 28.77 -15.23 0.96
C ASP A 153 29.18 -14.75 2.36
N ALA A 154 30.30 -15.25 2.89
CA ALA A 154 30.75 -14.89 4.24
C ALA A 154 30.96 -13.38 4.43
N ARG A 155 31.48 -12.69 3.41
CA ARG A 155 31.70 -11.23 3.47
C ARG A 155 30.38 -10.48 3.39
N GLY A 156 29.49 -10.86 2.47
CA GLY A 156 28.17 -10.26 2.36
C GLY A 156 27.34 -10.43 3.63
N ARG A 157 27.44 -11.57 4.32
CA ARG A 157 26.79 -11.77 5.62
C ARG A 157 27.35 -10.88 6.73
N ALA A 158 28.68 -10.71 6.77
CA ALA A 158 29.29 -9.79 7.74
C ALA A 158 28.85 -8.33 7.51
N ASN A 159 28.81 -7.90 6.25
CA ASN A 159 28.27 -6.60 5.87
C ASN A 159 26.80 -6.46 6.26
N PHE A 160 25.99 -7.49 5.98
CA PHE A 160 24.57 -7.50 6.32
C PHE A 160 24.36 -7.24 7.81
N ILE A 161 25.04 -7.98 8.68
CA ILE A 161 24.94 -7.83 10.13
C ILE A 161 25.38 -6.43 10.57
N SER A 162 26.52 -5.94 10.06
CA SER A 162 27.05 -4.60 10.39
C SER A 162 26.08 -3.48 9.97
N ASN A 163 25.54 -3.55 8.77
CA ASN A 163 24.66 -2.53 8.22
C ASN A 163 23.28 -2.56 8.91
N VAL A 164 22.71 -3.75 9.17
CA VAL A 164 21.41 -3.89 9.87
C VAL A 164 21.51 -3.41 11.32
N THR A 165 22.56 -3.78 12.04
CA THR A 165 22.80 -3.27 13.41
C THR A 165 22.97 -1.75 13.43
N GLY A 166 23.66 -1.19 12.42
CA GLY A 166 23.76 0.25 12.19
C GLY A 166 22.40 0.93 12.02
N LEU A 167 21.52 0.36 11.20
CA LEU A 167 20.15 0.86 10.99
C LEU A 167 19.30 0.77 12.26
N ILE A 168 19.32 -0.36 12.96
CA ILE A 168 18.58 -0.57 14.21
C ILE A 168 19.00 0.49 15.23
N ARG A 169 20.30 0.75 15.36
CA ARG A 169 20.83 1.80 16.25
C ARG A 169 20.37 3.19 15.83
N ALA A 170 20.42 3.52 14.53
CA ALA A 170 20.05 4.83 14.01
C ALA A 170 18.55 5.15 14.19
N THR A 171 17.68 4.14 14.07
CA THR A 171 16.22 4.25 14.19
C THR A 171 15.70 3.96 15.59
N ARG A 172 16.55 3.45 16.49
CA ARG A 172 16.16 2.82 17.77
C ARG A 172 15.17 1.66 17.56
N GLY A 173 15.34 0.93 16.46
CA GLY A 173 14.48 -0.18 16.01
C GLY A 173 13.08 0.22 15.53
N ARG A 174 12.82 1.52 15.31
CA ARG A 174 11.49 1.99 14.86
C ARG A 174 11.41 2.07 13.35
N GLY A 175 10.21 1.82 12.82
CA GLY A 175 9.93 1.98 11.39
C GLY A 175 10.71 1.03 10.50
N ILE A 176 10.97 -0.18 10.99
CA ILE A 176 11.62 -1.27 10.24
C ILE A 176 10.54 -2.23 9.75
N ILE A 177 10.64 -2.64 8.50
CA ILE A 177 9.87 -3.73 7.89
C ILE A 177 10.80 -4.89 7.64
N LEU A 178 10.29 -6.10 7.83
CA LEU A 178 10.98 -7.31 7.48
C LEU A 178 10.29 -7.89 6.24
N SER A 179 11.05 -8.13 5.20
CA SER A 179 10.58 -8.78 3.96
C SER A 179 11.57 -9.88 3.57
N SER A 180 11.22 -10.75 2.64
CA SER A 180 12.14 -11.81 2.22
C SER A 180 13.18 -11.30 1.22
N GLU A 181 12.76 -10.63 0.15
CA GLU A 181 13.48 -10.52 -1.13
C GLU A 181 13.91 -11.90 -1.65
N ALA A 182 13.10 -12.92 -1.37
CA ALA A 182 13.32 -14.28 -1.83
C ALA A 182 13.16 -14.35 -3.35
N LYS A 183 14.13 -14.97 -4.03
CA LYS A 183 14.07 -15.30 -5.46
C LYS A 183 13.35 -16.61 -5.72
N ASP A 184 13.43 -17.52 -4.74
CA ASP A 184 12.87 -18.87 -4.80
C ASP A 184 12.23 -19.24 -3.47
N ALA A 185 11.31 -20.21 -3.50
CA ALA A 185 10.59 -20.73 -2.34
C ALA A 185 11.53 -21.10 -1.16
N LEU A 186 12.69 -21.72 -1.43
CA LEU A 186 13.65 -22.16 -0.40
C LEU A 186 14.25 -21.02 0.44
N SER A 187 14.17 -19.78 -0.05
CA SER A 187 14.67 -18.60 0.64
C SER A 187 13.63 -17.98 1.59
N LEU A 188 12.39 -18.48 1.60
CA LEU A 188 11.34 -18.04 2.52
C LEU A 188 11.55 -18.65 3.92
N ARG A 189 11.13 -17.92 4.97
CA ARG A 189 11.21 -18.35 6.36
C ARG A 189 9.92 -18.03 7.09
N ALA A 190 9.61 -18.84 8.10
CA ALA A 190 8.45 -18.61 8.94
C ALA A 190 8.65 -17.30 9.74
N PRO A 191 7.57 -16.56 10.03
CA PRO A 191 7.62 -15.30 10.76
C PRO A 191 8.40 -15.38 12.09
N ALA A 192 8.21 -16.46 12.85
CA ALA A 192 8.91 -16.67 14.12
C ALA A 192 10.43 -16.79 13.93
N ASP A 193 10.89 -17.49 12.89
CA ASP A 193 12.32 -17.63 12.59
C ASP A 193 12.94 -16.31 12.18
N VAL A 194 12.23 -15.51 11.39
CA VAL A 194 12.67 -14.17 10.97
C VAL A 194 12.80 -13.26 12.20
N VAL A 195 11.83 -13.28 13.11
CA VAL A 195 11.88 -12.50 14.35
C VAL A 195 13.05 -12.95 15.23
N ASN A 196 13.26 -14.26 15.38
CA ASN A 196 14.37 -14.81 16.16
C ASN A 196 15.73 -14.41 15.58
N LEU A 197 15.89 -14.52 14.26
CA LEU A 197 17.11 -14.14 13.56
C LEU A 197 17.46 -12.65 13.80
N LEU A 198 16.47 -11.77 13.65
CA LEU A 198 16.65 -10.33 13.82
C LEU A 198 16.87 -9.95 15.30
N SER A 199 16.31 -10.71 16.23
CA SER A 199 16.53 -10.54 17.67
C SER A 199 17.99 -10.77 18.07
N VAL A 200 18.70 -11.70 17.42
CA VAL A 200 20.15 -11.90 17.63
C VAL A 200 20.95 -10.62 17.31
N TRP A 201 20.47 -9.80 16.37
CA TRP A 201 21.12 -8.55 15.95
C TRP A 201 20.56 -7.30 16.64
N GLY A 202 19.76 -7.47 17.69
CA GLY A 202 19.29 -6.38 18.55
C GLY A 202 17.96 -5.74 18.15
N LEU A 203 17.21 -6.32 17.21
CA LEU A 203 15.81 -5.95 16.99
C LEU A 203 14.91 -6.76 17.93
N GLY A 204 14.43 -6.15 19.02
CA GLY A 204 13.57 -6.83 19.98
C GLY A 204 12.36 -7.51 19.33
N SER A 205 11.95 -8.66 19.87
CA SER A 205 10.91 -9.53 19.28
C SER A 205 9.58 -8.82 19.01
N GLU A 206 9.17 -7.91 19.91
CA GLU A 206 7.98 -7.06 19.72
C GLU A 206 8.07 -6.23 18.42
N LYS A 207 9.20 -5.54 18.22
CA LYS A 207 9.46 -4.73 17.02
C LYS A 207 9.63 -5.60 15.78
N GLY A 208 10.23 -6.78 15.92
CA GLY A 208 10.32 -7.76 14.85
C GLY A 208 8.92 -8.20 14.37
N MET A 209 8.02 -8.51 15.30
CA MET A 209 6.64 -8.89 14.98
C MET A 209 5.85 -7.73 14.36
N GLN A 210 6.01 -6.51 14.89
CA GLN A 210 5.43 -5.29 14.27
C GLN A 210 5.94 -5.09 12.84
N GLY A 211 7.20 -5.43 12.56
CA GLY A 211 7.83 -5.36 11.24
C GLY A 211 7.27 -6.31 10.19
N LEU A 212 6.55 -7.36 10.60
CA LEU A 212 5.85 -8.33 9.71
C LEU A 212 4.32 -8.14 9.71
N GLY A 213 3.78 -7.40 10.68
CA GLY A 213 2.34 -7.22 10.87
C GLY A 213 1.89 -5.76 10.72
N GLU A 214 1.91 -5.01 11.82
CA GLU A 214 1.32 -3.68 11.90
C GLU A 214 1.96 -2.64 10.98
N ILE A 215 3.29 -2.65 10.88
CA ILE A 215 4.03 -1.67 10.08
C ILE A 215 3.76 -1.88 8.58
N PRO A 216 3.94 -3.09 8.01
CA PRO A 216 3.54 -3.37 6.63
C PRO A 216 2.08 -3.06 6.34
N ARG A 217 1.16 -3.42 7.24
CA ARG A 217 -0.27 -3.10 7.12
C ARG A 217 -0.50 -1.61 6.92
N SER A 218 0.18 -0.77 7.70
CA SER A 218 0.04 0.68 7.58
C SER A 218 0.43 1.20 6.19
N ILE A 219 1.43 0.60 5.54
CA ILE A 219 1.82 0.98 4.18
C ILE A 219 0.80 0.51 3.16
N VAL A 220 0.40 -0.76 3.21
CA VAL A 220 -0.58 -1.32 2.27
C VAL A 220 -1.87 -0.50 2.27
N VAL A 221 -2.37 -0.15 3.45
CA VAL A 221 -3.58 0.66 3.60
C VAL A 221 -3.35 2.09 3.10
N ASN A 222 -2.25 2.74 3.49
CA ASN A 222 -1.98 4.12 3.10
C ASN A 222 -1.79 4.28 1.59
N GLU A 223 -1.03 3.39 0.96
CA GLU A 223 -0.83 3.42 -0.50
C GLU A 223 -2.12 3.05 -1.25
N GLY A 224 -2.93 2.13 -0.72
CA GLY A 224 -4.27 1.86 -1.24
C GLY A 224 -5.18 3.10 -1.20
N ILE A 225 -5.15 3.87 -0.10
CA ILE A 225 -5.90 5.13 0.02
C ILE A 225 -5.37 6.21 -0.94
N LYS A 226 -4.05 6.31 -1.14
CA LYS A 226 -3.47 7.27 -2.10
C LYS A 226 -3.90 6.98 -3.54
N ARG A 227 -4.10 5.71 -3.88
CA ARG A 227 -4.48 5.28 -5.24
C ARG A 227 -5.98 5.40 -5.50
N ASN A 228 -6.80 4.96 -4.55
CA ASN A 228 -8.25 4.90 -4.72
C ASN A 228 -8.96 6.13 -4.16
N GLY A 229 -8.22 7.02 -3.50
CA GLY A 229 -8.75 8.19 -2.83
C GLY A 229 -8.20 9.50 -3.35
N PHE A 230 -9.01 10.54 -3.27
CA PHE A 230 -8.63 11.91 -3.56
C PHE A 230 -9.03 12.80 -2.39
N ARG A 231 -8.05 13.44 -1.75
CA ARG A 231 -8.25 14.38 -0.62
C ARG A 231 -9.15 13.84 0.51
N GLY A 232 -9.01 12.55 0.83
CA GLY A 232 -9.76 11.89 1.90
C GLY A 232 -11.12 11.30 1.50
N VAL A 233 -11.51 11.42 0.23
CA VAL A 233 -12.66 10.69 -0.34
C VAL A 233 -12.15 9.42 -1.01
N ILE A 234 -12.71 8.25 -0.68
CA ILE A 234 -12.33 6.95 -1.27
C ILE A 234 -13.42 6.55 -2.26
N ASN A 235 -13.03 6.18 -3.48
CA ASN A 235 -13.96 5.60 -4.45
C ASN A 235 -14.16 4.12 -4.13
N ILE A 236 -15.38 3.74 -3.71
CA ILE A 236 -15.76 2.34 -3.49
C ILE A 236 -16.46 1.88 -4.77
N VAL A 237 -15.77 1.06 -5.55
CA VAL A 237 -16.36 0.40 -6.71
C VAL A 237 -16.86 -0.96 -6.26
N GLU A 238 -18.15 -1.07 -5.99
CA GLU A 238 -18.79 -2.38 -5.79
C GLU A 238 -18.89 -3.08 -7.14
N VAL A 239 -18.23 -4.23 -7.25
CA VAL A 239 -18.41 -5.11 -8.40
C VAL A 239 -19.77 -5.78 -8.21
N ALA A 240 -20.73 -5.47 -9.07
CA ALA A 240 -22.00 -6.19 -9.09
C ALA A 240 -21.70 -7.68 -9.27
N GLU A 241 -22.05 -8.49 -8.27
CA GLU A 241 -22.03 -9.94 -8.42
C GLU A 241 -23.00 -10.28 -9.55
N GLN A 242 -22.49 -10.79 -10.68
CA GLN A 242 -23.37 -11.37 -11.67
C GLN A 242 -24.06 -12.57 -11.02
N GLU A 243 -25.34 -12.43 -10.73
CA GLU A 243 -26.20 -13.57 -10.43
C GLU A 243 -26.00 -14.59 -11.55
N LYS A 244 -25.45 -15.76 -11.20
CA LYS A 244 -25.38 -16.90 -12.11
C LYS A 244 -26.81 -17.37 -12.35
N GLY A 245 -27.47 -16.75 -13.33
CA GLY A 245 -28.75 -17.21 -13.84
C GLY A 245 -28.60 -18.61 -14.40
N SER A 246 -29.10 -19.59 -13.67
CA SER A 246 -29.51 -20.87 -14.24
C SER A 246 -30.66 -20.59 -15.21
N ASN A 247 -30.52 -20.99 -16.48
CA ASN A 247 -31.49 -21.86 -17.14
C ASN A 247 -31.10 -22.13 -18.61
N ASP A 248 -30.91 -23.43 -18.83
CA ASP A 248 -31.15 -24.25 -20.02
C ASP A 248 -31.73 -23.62 -21.31
N ASN A 249 -31.07 -24.03 -22.40
CA ASN A 249 -31.45 -24.08 -23.82
C ASN A 249 -32.95 -23.98 -24.18
N ALA A 250 -33.26 -23.18 -25.21
CA ALA A 250 -33.75 -23.65 -26.52
C ALA A 250 -34.06 -22.50 -27.49
N ASP A 251 -33.85 -22.78 -28.77
CA ASP A 251 -33.95 -21.93 -29.96
C ASP A 251 -35.29 -21.21 -30.20
N GLY A 252 -35.21 -20.09 -30.95
CA GLY A 252 -36.37 -19.59 -31.71
C GLY A 252 -36.30 -18.13 -32.14
N LYS A 253 -35.76 -17.85 -33.34
CA LYS A 253 -35.95 -16.60 -34.10
C LYS A 253 -37.43 -16.20 -34.18
N ASN A 254 -37.77 -14.93 -33.92
CA ASN A 254 -38.36 -14.07 -34.96
C ASN A 254 -38.38 -12.57 -34.62
N THR A 255 -38.40 -11.79 -35.69
CA THR A 255 -38.37 -10.33 -35.85
C THR A 255 -39.64 -9.60 -35.40
N GLY A 256 -39.52 -8.28 -35.16
CA GLY A 256 -40.65 -7.34 -35.29
C GLY A 256 -40.72 -6.22 -34.25
N ASN A 257 -40.51 -4.98 -34.70
CA ASN A 257 -40.82 -3.72 -34.01
C ASN A 257 -42.28 -3.67 -33.48
N ASP A 258 -42.53 -3.00 -32.35
CA ASP A 258 -43.14 -1.66 -32.32
C ASP A 258 -43.59 -1.22 -30.90
N SER A 259 -43.52 0.10 -30.72
CA SER A 259 -44.32 1.01 -29.89
C SER A 259 -44.45 0.84 -28.36
N GLY A 260 -44.10 1.93 -27.68
CA GLY A 260 -44.18 2.07 -26.24
C GLY A 260 -45.60 2.04 -25.65
N LYS A 261 -45.64 1.70 -24.36
CA LYS A 261 -46.79 2.00 -23.51
C LYS A 261 -46.32 2.41 -22.11
N LYS A 262 -46.45 3.71 -21.84
CA LYS A 262 -46.52 4.30 -20.50
C LYS A 262 -47.65 3.62 -19.72
N ASN A 263 -47.37 3.07 -18.54
CA ASN A 263 -48.43 2.75 -17.58
C ASN A 263 -48.45 3.78 -16.45
N LYS A 264 -49.58 4.50 -16.42
CA LYS A 264 -50.06 5.36 -15.34
C LYS A 264 -50.46 4.48 -14.16
N ASN A 265 -50.10 4.89 -12.94
CA ASN A 265 -50.88 4.55 -11.75
C ASN A 265 -51.23 5.83 -10.98
N LYS A 266 -52.48 6.27 -11.17
CA LYS A 266 -53.32 6.96 -10.16
C LYS A 266 -54.16 5.84 -9.52
N GLY A 267 -54.45 5.74 -8.23
CA GLY A 267 -54.34 6.63 -7.08
C GLY A 267 -55.55 6.32 -6.18
N LEU A 268 -55.38 6.33 -4.86
CA LEU A 268 -56.47 6.36 -3.86
C LEU A 268 -55.91 7.10 -2.62
N ASN A 269 -56.09 8.42 -2.53
CA ASN A 269 -57.13 9.13 -1.79
C ASN A 269 -57.31 8.69 -0.32
N GLN A 270 -56.96 9.58 0.62
CA GLN A 270 -57.95 10.15 1.52
C GLN A 270 -57.54 11.54 2.05
N ASN A 271 -58.48 12.47 1.88
CA ASN A 271 -58.52 13.84 2.39
C ASN A 271 -58.59 13.86 3.92
N GLN A 272 -57.99 14.89 4.55
CA GLN A 272 -58.78 15.87 5.31
C GLN A 272 -57.98 17.14 5.72
N LYS A 273 -58.63 18.28 5.39
CA LYS A 273 -58.67 19.59 6.07
C LYS A 273 -57.48 20.57 6.01
N ARG A 274 -57.77 21.67 5.29
CA ARG A 274 -57.12 22.99 5.22
C ARG A 274 -56.88 23.65 6.59
N LYS A 275 -55.73 24.32 6.73
CA LYS A 275 -55.64 25.71 7.24
C LYS A 275 -54.37 26.39 6.75
N LYS A 276 -54.54 27.61 6.20
CA LYS A 276 -53.51 28.57 5.77
C LYS A 276 -52.65 29.01 6.96
N GLY A 277 -51.37 29.24 6.74
CA GLY A 277 -50.47 29.95 7.64
C GLY A 277 -49.04 29.93 7.09
N GLU A 278 -48.62 31.06 6.54
CA GLU A 278 -47.23 31.39 6.18
C GLU A 278 -46.31 31.24 7.40
N ASP A 279 -45.13 30.66 7.22
CA ASP A 279 -43.87 31.37 7.49
C ASP A 279 -42.65 30.54 7.09
N ASP A 280 -41.81 31.17 6.26
CA ASP A 280 -40.53 30.69 5.74
C ASP A 280 -39.53 30.43 6.88
N ASN A 281 -39.05 29.19 6.97
CA ASN A 281 -37.90 28.87 7.82
C ASN A 281 -36.65 28.67 6.95
N GLN A 282 -36.06 29.78 6.50
CA GLN A 282 -34.74 29.79 5.88
C GLN A 282 -33.68 29.40 6.92
N GLN A 283 -33.00 28.27 6.69
CA GLN A 283 -31.87 27.83 7.52
C GLN A 283 -30.71 28.82 7.42
N ILE A 284 -30.51 29.60 8.48
CA ILE A 284 -29.40 30.56 8.61
C ILE A 284 -28.07 29.79 8.75
N SER A 285 -27.09 30.14 7.91
CA SER A 285 -25.75 29.55 7.96
C SER A 285 -25.10 29.75 9.34
N LYS A 286 -24.38 28.73 9.84
CA LYS A 286 -23.66 28.73 11.13
C LYS A 286 -22.79 29.98 11.34
N ARG A 287 -22.30 30.59 10.26
CA ARG A 287 -21.49 31.83 10.29
C ARG A 287 -22.31 33.07 10.65
N GLN A 288 -23.54 33.18 10.15
CA GLN A 288 -24.44 34.30 10.44
C GLN A 288 -24.99 34.22 11.87
N ALA A 289 -25.32 33.01 12.36
CA ALA A 289 -25.73 32.80 13.74
C ALA A 289 -24.65 33.23 14.76
N LYS A 290 -23.37 32.94 14.45
CA LYS A 290 -22.24 33.37 15.30
C LYS A 290 -22.04 34.89 15.30
N LYS A 291 -22.28 35.56 14.17
CA LYS A 291 -22.18 37.02 14.06
C LYS A 291 -23.29 37.72 14.86
N MET A 292 -24.52 37.22 14.78
CA MET A 292 -25.64 37.77 15.55
C MET A 292 -25.47 37.57 17.06
N LYS A 293 -24.96 36.41 17.49
CA LYS A 293 -24.70 36.15 18.91
C LYS A 293 -23.60 37.05 19.49
N LEU A 294 -22.60 37.40 18.70
CA LEU A 294 -21.55 38.35 19.09
C LEU A 294 -22.09 39.78 19.23
N ALA A 295 -22.95 40.20 18.28
CA ALA A 295 -23.58 41.51 18.31
C ALA A 295 -24.52 41.68 19.52
N GLN A 296 -25.30 40.64 19.84
CA GLN A 296 -26.15 40.64 21.04
C GLN A 296 -25.34 40.72 22.33
N ARG A 297 -24.20 40.04 22.41
CA ARG A 297 -23.32 40.11 23.58
C ARG A 297 -22.75 41.51 23.77
N ASN A 298 -22.31 42.15 22.69
CA ASN A 298 -21.78 43.51 22.76
C ASN A 298 -22.86 44.52 23.19
N ALA A 299 -24.08 44.42 22.66
CA ALA A 299 -25.21 45.28 23.04
C ALA A 299 -25.63 45.12 24.52
N THR A 300 -25.45 43.95 25.13
CA THR A 300 -25.68 43.75 26.58
C THR A 300 -24.57 44.32 27.47
N THR A 301 -23.40 44.60 26.90
CA THR A 301 -22.25 45.14 27.65
C THR A 301 -22.27 46.67 27.72
N GLU A 302 -22.96 47.33 26.77
CA GLU A 302 -23.14 48.79 26.74
C GLU A 302 -24.31 49.31 27.60
N LYS A 303 -25.09 48.39 28.22
CA LYS A 303 -26.19 48.73 29.14
C LYS A 303 -25.86 48.43 30.61
N LYS A 304 -24.59 48.39 30.98
CA LYS A 304 -24.12 48.30 32.37
C LYS A 304 -23.13 49.41 32.67
#